data_AF-A0A812YLW4-F1
#
_entry.id   AF-A0A812YLW4-F1
#
_cell.length_a   1.000
_cell.length_b   1.000
_cell.length_c   1.000
_cell.angle_alpha   90.00
_cell.angle_beta   90.00
_cell.angle_gamma   90.00
#
_symmetry.space_group_name_H-M   'P 1'
#
loop_
_entity.id
_entity.type
_entity.pdbx_description
1 polymer ?
#
loop_
_entity_poly.entity_id
_entity_poly.type
_entity_poly.pdbx_seq_one_letter_code
_entity_poly.pdbx_strand_id
1 'polypeptide(L)'
;FDYRLAMAIPDMFIKYLKECTDDGWNMGHIVHTLTNRRYMEKVIAYCESHDQAIVGDKTLAFWLMDAEMYTGMSVFTSPQPSMCVDRGLALHKMIRLLVLGLGGEGYLNFMGNEFGHPEWIDFPRPENGWSHHHCRRRGYGCTYACFLRMIDYI
;
A
#
# COMPACT_ATOMS: atom_id res chain seq x y z
N PHE A 1 18.57 2.84 -20.78
CA PHE A 1 17.31 2.53 -20.07
C PHE A 1 16.36 3.68 -20.30
N ASP A 2 15.13 3.39 -20.74
CA ASP A 2 14.13 4.42 -21.04
C ASP A 2 13.45 4.99 -19.79
N TYR A 3 13.40 4.19 -18.71
CA TYR A 3 12.76 4.54 -17.45
C TYR A 3 13.64 4.15 -16.25
N ARG A 4 13.52 4.90 -15.16
CA ARG A 4 14.11 4.60 -13.85
C ARG A 4 13.02 4.44 -12.78
N LEU A 5 13.28 3.66 -11.74
CA LEU A 5 12.36 3.48 -10.62
C LEU A 5 12.54 4.58 -9.56
N ALA A 6 11.44 5.17 -9.09
CA ALA A 6 11.44 6.16 -8.01
C ALA A 6 11.52 5.51 -6.62
N MET A 7 12.67 4.93 -6.28
CA MET A 7 12.83 4.17 -5.03
C MET A 7 12.68 5.01 -3.75
N ALA A 8 12.85 6.32 -3.82
CA ALA A 8 12.69 7.23 -2.68
C ALA A 8 11.23 7.41 -2.22
N ILE A 9 10.25 7.16 -3.10
CA ILE A 9 8.83 7.39 -2.80
C ILE A 9 8.32 6.40 -1.73
N PRO A 10 8.49 5.07 -1.87
CA PRO A 10 8.06 4.12 -0.85
C PRO A 10 8.74 4.35 0.51
N ASP A 11 10.05 4.60 0.52
CA ASP A 11 10.82 4.81 1.76
C ASP A 11 10.31 6.02 2.55
N MET A 12 9.95 7.09 1.84
CA MET A 12 9.34 8.27 2.44
C MET A 12 8.03 7.92 3.15
N PHE A 13 7.10 7.22 2.48
CA PHE A 13 5.81 6.87 3.09
C PHE A 13 5.97 5.93 4.29
N ILE A 14 6.89 4.96 4.21
CA ILE A 14 7.20 4.10 5.35
C ILE A 14 7.71 4.91 6.54
N LYS A 15 8.60 5.88 6.30
CA LYS A 15 9.11 6.75 7.36
C LYS A 15 7.98 7.55 8.01
N TYR A 16 7.09 8.15 7.21
CA TYR A 16 5.93 8.88 7.74
C TYR A 16 5.02 7.98 8.58
N LEU A 17 4.76 6.75 8.13
CA LEU A 17 3.90 5.81 8.84
C LEU A 17 4.52 5.23 10.11
N LYS A 18 5.86 5.16 10.18
CA LYS A 18 6.60 4.67 11.36
C LYS A 18 6.83 5.74 12.42
N GLU A 19 7.20 6.95 12.01
CA GLU A 19 7.80 7.95 12.89
C GLU A 19 6.91 9.17 13.13
N CYS A 20 5.87 9.40 12.33
CA CYS A 20 5.06 10.62 12.39
C CYS A 20 3.58 10.31 12.65
N THR A 21 2.95 11.14 13.47
CA THR A 21 1.49 11.22 13.54
C THR A 21 0.95 11.96 12.32
N ASP A 22 -0.34 11.79 12.03
CA ASP A 22 -0.97 12.37 10.83
C ASP A 22 -0.83 13.89 10.75
N ASP A 23 -0.98 14.58 11.88
CA ASP A 23 -0.83 16.04 11.95
C ASP A 23 0.61 16.51 11.71
N GLY A 24 1.58 15.60 11.86
CA GLY A 24 3.01 15.85 11.64
C GLY A 24 3.44 15.73 10.18
N TRP A 25 2.52 15.42 9.26
CA TRP A 25 2.87 15.22 7.86
C TRP A 25 3.22 16.54 7.17
N ASN A 26 4.50 16.69 6.81
CA ASN A 26 4.95 17.84 6.04
C ASN A 26 4.61 17.69 4.56
N MET A 27 3.52 18.32 4.13
CA MET A 27 3.05 18.30 2.73
C MET A 27 4.10 18.83 1.74
N GLY A 28 4.91 19.82 2.14
CA GLY A 28 5.98 20.35 1.31
C GLY A 28 7.07 19.32 1.03
N HIS A 29 7.46 18.55 2.06
CA HIS A 29 8.43 17.46 1.91
C HIS A 29 7.87 16.31 1.05
N ILE A 30 6.59 15.98 1.19
CA ILE A 30 5.91 14.98 0.35
C ILE A 30 5.95 15.39 -1.12
N VAL A 31 5.46 16.60 -1.43
CA VAL A 31 5.44 17.12 -2.81
C VAL A 31 6.85 17.25 -3.38
N HIS A 32 7.81 17.71 -2.58
CA HIS A 32 9.20 17.81 -3.00
C HIS A 32 9.77 16.45 -3.36
N THR A 33 9.59 15.42 -2.52
CA THR A 33 10.11 14.08 -2.78
C THR A 33 9.53 13.47 -4.06
N LEU A 34 8.25 13.71 -4.34
CA LEU A 34 7.58 13.21 -5.54
C LEU A 34 7.98 13.94 -6.82
N THR A 35 8.27 15.24 -6.72
CA THR A 35 8.62 16.08 -7.88
C THR A 35 10.13 16.22 -8.08
N ASN A 36 10.96 15.77 -7.13
CA ASN A 36 12.42 15.81 -7.19
C ASN A 36 12.96 14.76 -8.18
N ARG A 37 12.81 15.05 -9.46
CA ARG A 37 13.29 14.23 -10.57
C ARG A 37 14.04 15.08 -11.58
N ARG A 38 14.98 14.46 -12.30
CA ARG A 38 15.77 15.13 -13.33
C ARG A 38 14.91 15.37 -14.56
N TYR A 39 14.95 16.58 -15.10
CA TYR A 39 14.30 16.91 -16.37
C TYR A 39 14.85 15.99 -17.48
N MET A 40 13.97 15.51 -18.36
CA MET A 40 14.25 14.56 -19.46
C MET A 40 14.54 13.11 -19.06
N GLU A 41 14.52 12.75 -17.78
CA GLU A 41 14.69 11.37 -17.35
C GLU A 41 13.36 10.82 -16.84
N LYS A 42 12.75 9.89 -17.59
CA LYS A 42 11.44 9.34 -17.24
C LYS A 42 11.53 8.43 -16.03
N VAL A 43 10.57 8.56 -15.12
CA VAL A 43 10.54 7.82 -13.86
C VAL A 43 9.21 7.09 -13.71
N ILE A 44 9.28 5.84 -13.25
CA ILE A 44 8.14 5.03 -12.84
C ILE A 44 7.98 5.16 -11.32
N ALA A 45 6.84 5.68 -10.90
CA ALA A 45 6.49 5.87 -9.51
C ALA A 45 5.61 4.73 -8.99
N TYR A 46 5.78 4.41 -7.72
CA TYR A 46 5.00 3.39 -7.02
C TYR A 46 5.00 3.72 -5.53
N CYS A 47 3.92 3.35 -4.85
CA CYS A 47 3.73 3.68 -3.43
C CYS A 47 4.37 2.65 -2.51
N GLU A 48 4.38 1.40 -2.96
CA GLU A 48 4.96 0.27 -2.23
C GLU A 48 5.55 -0.75 -3.21
N SER A 49 6.65 -1.38 -2.81
CA SER A 49 7.40 -2.35 -3.61
C SER A 49 6.96 -3.78 -3.32
N HIS A 50 7.47 -4.73 -4.12
CA HIS A 50 7.33 -6.15 -3.84
C HIS A 50 8.08 -6.59 -2.58
N ASP A 51 9.21 -5.96 -2.25
CA ASP A 51 10.00 -6.27 -1.04
C ASP A 51 9.21 -6.02 0.23
N GLN A 52 8.40 -4.94 0.23
CA GLN A 52 7.55 -4.57 1.37
C GLN A 52 6.38 -5.53 1.58
N ALA A 53 6.06 -6.33 0.56
CA ALA A 53 5.04 -7.37 0.64
C ALA A 53 5.61 -8.73 1.09
N ILE A 54 6.94 -8.88 1.16
CA ILE A 54 7.59 -10.10 1.61
C ILE A 54 7.62 -10.12 3.15
N VAL A 55 7.56 -11.33 3.72
CA VAL A 55 7.71 -11.58 5.16
C VAL A 55 8.91 -10.83 5.75
N GLY A 56 8.65 -10.05 6.79
CA GLY A 56 9.65 -9.21 7.46
C GLY A 56 9.39 -7.71 7.32
N ASP A 57 8.54 -7.29 6.38
CA ASP A 57 8.04 -5.93 6.30
C ASP A 57 6.50 -5.89 6.25
N LYS A 58 5.94 -4.68 6.30
CA LYS A 58 4.49 -4.42 6.29
C LYS A 58 4.11 -3.66 5.03
N THR A 59 3.04 -4.11 4.37
CA THR A 59 2.41 -3.38 3.25
C THR A 59 1.79 -2.07 3.72
N LEU A 60 1.54 -1.16 2.80
CA LEU A 60 0.92 0.14 3.10
C LEU A 60 -0.44 -0.03 3.81
N ALA A 61 -1.24 -1.00 3.36
CA ALA A 61 -2.51 -1.35 3.97
C ALA A 61 -2.34 -1.86 5.42
N PHE A 62 -1.32 -2.67 5.68
CA PHE A 62 -1.05 -3.21 7.00
C PHE A 62 -0.49 -2.15 7.96
N TRP A 63 0.30 -1.19 7.48
CA TRP A 63 0.70 -0.01 8.28
C TRP A 63 -0.51 0.83 8.71
N LEU A 64 -1.53 0.94 7.87
CA LEU A 64 -2.67 1.82 8.10
C LEU A 64 -3.77 1.20 8.98
N MET A 65 -4.02 -0.10 8.84
CA MET A 65 -5.17 -0.78 9.46
C MET A 65 -4.77 -1.89 10.46
N ASP A 66 -3.54 -2.39 10.39
CA ASP A 66 -2.96 -3.43 11.26
C ASP A 66 -3.96 -4.59 11.55
N ALA A 67 -4.20 -4.93 12.83
CA ALA A 67 -5.10 -6.02 13.21
C ALA A 67 -6.57 -5.79 12.82
N GLU A 68 -7.02 -4.54 12.69
CA GLU A 68 -8.42 -4.23 12.36
C GLU A 68 -8.80 -4.59 10.92
N MET A 69 -7.81 -4.83 10.06
CA MET A 69 -8.04 -5.33 8.70
C MET A 69 -8.71 -6.71 8.70
N TYR A 70 -8.54 -7.53 9.74
CA TYR A 70 -9.15 -8.87 9.80
C TYR A 70 -10.60 -8.84 10.28
N THR A 71 -10.98 -7.85 11.09
CA THR A 71 -12.29 -7.78 11.74
C THR A 71 -13.22 -6.73 11.13
N GLY A 72 -12.67 -5.59 10.69
CA GLY A 72 -13.42 -4.42 10.24
C GLY A 72 -13.72 -4.34 8.74
N MET A 73 -13.16 -5.23 7.92
CA MET A 73 -13.29 -5.14 6.45
C MET A 73 -14.60 -5.69 5.89
N SER A 74 -15.34 -6.49 6.65
CA SER A 74 -16.64 -7.04 6.21
C SER A 74 -17.74 -5.98 6.26
N VAL A 75 -18.37 -5.68 5.12
CA VAL A 75 -19.55 -4.79 5.02
C VAL A 75 -20.75 -5.34 5.79
N PHE A 76 -20.90 -6.67 5.81
CA PHE A 76 -22.06 -7.34 6.40
C PHE A 76 -21.96 -7.51 7.91
N THR A 77 -20.75 -7.70 8.43
CA THR A 77 -20.52 -7.98 9.86
C THR A 77 -20.45 -6.71 10.70
N SER A 78 -19.95 -5.61 10.14
CA SER A 78 -19.90 -4.31 10.80
C SER A 78 -20.34 -3.22 9.82
N PRO A 79 -21.63 -2.85 9.76
CA PRO A 79 -22.11 -1.84 8.82
C PRO A 79 -21.38 -0.50 8.95
N GLN A 80 -20.96 -0.16 10.18
CA GLN A 80 -20.06 0.97 10.41
C GLN A 80 -18.61 0.48 10.49
N PRO A 81 -17.69 1.03 9.67
CA PRO A 81 -16.27 0.76 9.83
C PRO A 81 -15.77 1.36 11.15
N SER A 82 -14.74 0.74 11.73
CA SER A 82 -13.98 1.39 12.79
C SER A 82 -13.29 2.63 12.23
N MET A 83 -13.04 3.61 13.10
CA MET A 83 -12.37 4.85 12.70
C MET A 83 -10.99 4.58 12.07
N CYS A 84 -10.28 3.54 12.48
CA CYS A 84 -8.99 3.18 11.92
C CYS A 84 -9.11 2.59 10.51
N VAL A 85 -10.12 1.76 10.23
CA VAL A 85 -10.36 1.21 8.88
C VAL A 85 -10.78 2.30 7.90
N ASP A 86 -11.68 3.20 8.31
CA ASP A 86 -12.13 4.30 7.45
C ASP A 86 -10.97 5.25 7.10
N ARG A 87 -10.19 5.63 8.11
CA ARG A 87 -8.94 6.39 7.95
C ARG A 87 -7.96 5.66 7.03
N GLY A 88 -7.75 4.36 7.25
CA GLY A 88 -6.81 3.56 6.48
C GLY A 88 -7.20 3.46 5.00
N LEU A 89 -8.48 3.26 4.70
CA LEU A 89 -9.01 3.25 3.34
C LEU A 89 -8.86 4.61 2.65
N ALA A 90 -9.17 5.70 3.35
CA ALA A 90 -9.03 7.05 2.82
C ALA A 90 -7.57 7.37 2.49
N LEU A 91 -6.64 7.16 3.44
CA LEU A 91 -5.22 7.42 3.24
C LEU A 91 -4.60 6.53 2.17
N HIS A 92 -4.97 5.24 2.11
CA HIS A 92 -4.49 4.34 1.07
C HIS A 92 -4.86 4.81 -0.33
N LYS A 93 -6.10 5.29 -0.52
CA LYS A 93 -6.55 5.88 -1.79
C LYS A 93 -5.82 7.19 -2.09
N MET A 94 -5.72 8.08 -1.11
CA MET A 94 -5.06 9.39 -1.27
C MET A 94 -3.58 9.25 -1.64
N ILE A 95 -2.82 8.41 -0.93
CA ILE A 95 -1.40 8.17 -1.21
C ILE A 95 -1.20 7.67 -2.64
N ARG A 96 -2.02 6.70 -3.08
CA ARG A 96 -1.89 6.13 -4.42
C ARG A 96 -2.25 7.11 -5.52
N LEU A 97 -3.32 7.87 -5.34
CA LEU A 97 -3.70 8.93 -6.27
C LEU A 97 -2.61 10.00 -6.39
N LEU A 98 -2.05 10.39 -5.25
CA LEU A 98 -1.05 11.45 -5.18
C LEU A 98 0.27 11.01 -5.85
N VAL A 99 0.69 9.76 -5.66
CA VAL A 99 1.86 9.18 -6.37
C VAL A 99 1.59 9.00 -7.85
N LEU A 100 0.38 8.58 -8.24
CA LEU A 100 -0.01 8.46 -9.64
C LEU A 100 0.00 9.82 -10.35
N GLY A 101 -0.45 10.88 -9.68
CA GLY A 101 -0.54 12.23 -10.26
C GLY A 101 0.77 13.01 -10.28
N LEU A 102 1.59 12.92 -9.22
CA LEU A 102 2.80 13.73 -9.06
C LEU A 102 4.11 12.95 -9.22
N GLY A 103 4.09 11.63 -9.04
CA GLY A 103 5.31 10.84 -8.84
C GLY A 103 6.17 10.60 -10.08
N GLY A 104 5.61 10.64 -11.30
CA GLY A 104 6.39 10.29 -12.49
C GLY A 104 5.62 10.28 -13.81
N GLU A 105 6.28 9.77 -14.84
CA GLU A 105 5.74 9.56 -16.19
C GLU A 105 5.14 8.15 -16.37
N GLY A 106 5.21 7.32 -15.34
CA GLY A 106 4.59 5.99 -15.30
C GLY A 106 4.26 5.57 -13.87
N TYR A 107 3.32 4.64 -13.74
CA TYR A 107 2.89 4.09 -12.46
C TYR A 107 3.09 2.58 -12.44
N LEU A 108 3.61 2.07 -11.32
CA LEU A 108 3.75 0.65 -11.07
C LEU A 108 2.95 0.28 -9.82
N ASN A 109 2.28 -0.86 -9.89
CA ASN A 109 1.60 -1.46 -8.77
C ASN A 109 1.95 -2.94 -8.71
N PHE A 110 2.43 -3.40 -7.57
CA PHE A 110 2.64 -4.81 -7.34
C PHE A 110 1.28 -5.49 -7.13
N MET A 111 1.08 -6.68 -7.71
CA MET A 111 -0.17 -7.42 -7.62
C MET A 111 -0.68 -7.48 -6.17
N GLY A 112 -1.99 -7.52 -5.94
CA GLY A 112 -2.63 -7.54 -4.62
C GLY A 112 -2.62 -6.20 -3.86
N ASN A 113 -1.61 -5.36 -4.04
CA ASN A 113 -1.54 -4.07 -3.37
C ASN A 113 -2.61 -3.10 -3.92
N GLU A 114 -3.16 -3.39 -5.10
CA GLU A 114 -4.25 -2.62 -5.67
C GLU A 114 -5.50 -2.57 -4.79
N PHE A 115 -5.75 -3.62 -4.02
CA PHE A 115 -6.89 -3.74 -3.12
C PHE A 115 -6.46 -3.86 -1.65
N GLY A 116 -5.18 -3.59 -1.32
CA GLY A 116 -4.67 -3.78 0.03
C GLY A 116 -4.73 -5.24 0.49
N HIS A 117 -4.11 -6.14 -0.28
CA HIS A 117 -4.09 -7.57 0.04
C HIS A 117 -3.60 -7.80 1.48
N PRO A 118 -4.39 -8.53 2.31
CA PRO A 118 -4.03 -8.79 3.69
C PRO A 118 -2.93 -9.85 3.76
N GLU A 119 -2.24 -9.88 4.90
CA GLU A 119 -1.07 -10.75 5.15
C GLU A 119 0.16 -10.36 4.31
N TRP A 120 1.20 -11.17 4.40
CA TRP A 120 2.45 -11.04 3.65
C TRP A 120 2.64 -12.23 2.71
N ILE A 121 3.57 -12.07 1.78
CA ILE A 121 4.03 -13.12 0.88
C ILE A 121 5.22 -13.83 1.53
N ASP A 122 5.14 -15.15 1.59
CA ASP A 122 6.26 -15.98 2.00
C ASP A 122 6.42 -17.15 1.02
N PHE A 123 7.66 -17.40 0.63
CA PHE A 123 8.01 -18.49 -0.29
C PHE A 123 8.36 -19.75 0.51
N PRO A 124 8.12 -20.95 -0.04
CA PRO A 124 8.52 -22.20 0.60
C PRO A 124 10.02 -22.21 0.91
N ARG A 125 10.35 -22.34 2.20
CA ARG A 125 11.73 -22.36 2.70
C ARG A 125 11.84 -23.32 3.90
N PRO A 126 13.04 -23.80 4.24
CA PRO A 126 13.21 -24.75 5.35
C PRO A 126 12.59 -24.28 6.67
N GLU A 127 12.66 -22.97 6.95
CA GLU A 127 12.14 -22.34 8.16
C GLU A 127 10.61 -22.35 8.27
N ASN A 128 9.89 -22.39 7.15
CA ASN A 128 8.43 -22.45 7.13
C ASN A 128 7.88 -23.85 6.78
N GLY A 129 8.75 -24.87 6.83
CA GLY A 129 8.38 -26.25 6.54
C GLY A 129 7.94 -26.47 5.09
N TRP A 130 8.51 -25.72 4.13
CA TRP A 130 8.10 -25.73 2.71
C TRP A 130 6.63 -25.39 2.50
N SER A 131 6.07 -24.54 3.36
CA SER A 131 4.66 -24.15 3.28
C SER A 131 4.38 -23.26 2.07
N HIS A 132 3.32 -23.60 1.34
CA HIS A 132 2.78 -22.78 0.24
C HIS A 132 1.62 -21.86 0.68
N HIS A 133 1.29 -21.82 1.97
CA HIS A 133 0.08 -21.15 2.47
C HIS A 133 0.04 -19.64 2.14
N HIS A 134 1.20 -18.98 2.25
CA HIS A 134 1.39 -17.55 1.98
C HIS A 134 1.98 -17.26 0.58
N CYS A 135 2.29 -18.31 -0.20
CA CYS A 135 2.77 -18.20 -1.58
C CYS A 135 1.58 -18.12 -2.58
N ARG A 136 0.54 -17.35 -2.25
CA ARG A 136 -0.67 -17.19 -3.07
C ARG A 136 -1.27 -15.81 -2.94
N ARG A 137 -2.01 -15.38 -3.96
CA ARG A 137 -2.89 -14.21 -3.88
C ARG A 137 -4.32 -14.63 -3.63
N ARG A 138 -4.98 -13.98 -2.67
CA ARG A 138 -6.38 -14.26 -2.33
C ARG A 138 -7.33 -13.48 -3.27
N GLY A 139 -7.42 -13.93 -4.51
CA GLY A 139 -8.13 -13.21 -5.58
C GLY A 139 -9.66 -13.25 -5.54
N TYR A 140 -10.30 -14.25 -4.91
CA TYR A 140 -11.76 -14.44 -5.00
C TYR A 140 -12.55 -14.16 -3.72
N GLY A 141 -11.94 -14.25 -2.53
CA GLY A 141 -12.64 -14.04 -1.25
C GLY A 141 -12.36 -12.70 -0.59
N CYS A 142 -11.17 -12.12 -0.83
CA CYS A 142 -10.75 -10.86 -0.24
C CYS A 142 -11.13 -9.64 -1.09
N THR A 143 -11.17 -9.84 -2.42
CA THR A 143 -11.65 -8.86 -3.38
C THR A 143 -13.05 -8.39 -3.03
N TYR A 144 -14.08 -9.23 -2.86
CA TYR A 144 -15.42 -8.70 -2.62
C TYR A 144 -15.55 -7.82 -1.37
N ALA A 145 -15.08 -8.24 -0.19
CA ALA A 145 -15.23 -7.43 1.03
C ALA A 145 -14.36 -6.16 1.03
N CYS A 146 -13.10 -6.27 0.60
CA CYS A 146 -12.15 -5.17 0.61
C CYS A 146 -12.40 -4.18 -0.55
N PHE A 147 -12.69 -4.70 -1.74
CA PHE A 147 -12.96 -3.92 -2.94
C PHE A 147 -14.31 -3.21 -2.87
N LEU A 148 -15.37 -3.84 -2.33
CA LEU A 148 -16.65 -3.15 -2.11
C LEU A 148 -16.46 -1.92 -1.23
N ARG A 149 -15.79 -2.06 -0.07
CA ARG A 149 -15.49 -0.90 0.79
C ARG A 149 -14.57 0.13 0.15
N MET A 150 -13.64 -0.26 -0.74
CA MET A 150 -12.82 0.71 -1.46
C MET A 150 -13.65 1.54 -2.46
N ILE A 151 -14.68 0.95 -3.08
CA ILE A 151 -15.54 1.57 -4.09
C ILE A 151 -16.67 2.39 -3.48
N ASP A 152 -17.29 1.93 -2.39
CA ASP A 152 -18.50 2.53 -1.80
C ASP A 152 -18.32 3.96 -1.21
N TYR A 153 -17.10 4.51 -1.27
CA TYR A 153 -16.72 5.84 -0.76
C TYR A 153 -16.35 6.84 -1.87
N ILE A 154 -16.92 6.70 -3.07
CA ILE A 154 -16.88 7.69 -4.16
C ILE A 154 -18.30 8.15 -4.44
#